data_AF-A0A034V029-F1
#
_entry.id   AF-A0A034V029-F1
#
_cell.length_a   1.000
_cell.length_b   1.000
_cell.length_c   1.000
_cell.angle_alpha   90.00
_cell.angle_beta   90.00
_cell.angle_gamma   90.00
#
_symmetry.space_group_name_H-M   'P 1'
#
loop_
_entity.id
_entity.type
_entity.pdbx_description
1 polymer ?
#
loop_
_entity_poly.entity_id
_entity_poly.type
_entity_poly.pdbx_seq_one_letter_code
_entity_poly.pdbx_strand_id
1 'polypeptide(L)'
;METAGKLRRMNAGIPQSFLDSFNDGCDKCNNLQKLFVDKITELGELIEKQNKVIINILAEHAVLLQNLTQKEKGTNGAIDDNIDCYISAVQYLLQGEVVTDFEKVLARKFCLEYNIYGIGNNKSFKDYSMVYTILKKAIGKTAVNAEAEMRRAFQVVKKRHFRQVSSIKN
;
A
#
# COMPACT_ATOMS: atom_id res chain seq x y z
N MET A 1 44.01 -64.76 -45.92
CA MET A 1 43.89 -64.69 -47.40
C MET A 1 42.48 -65.13 -47.73
N GLU A 2 41.53 -64.21 -47.64
CA GLU A 2 41.09 -63.34 -48.75
C GLU A 2 40.38 -64.12 -49.86
N THR A 3 39.05 -64.11 -49.81
CA THR A 3 38.19 -64.20 -51.00
C THR A 3 37.38 -62.91 -51.09
N ALA A 4 38.07 -61.84 -51.47
CA ALA A 4 37.44 -60.63 -52.00
C ALA A 4 37.04 -60.91 -53.45
N GLY A 5 35.75 -61.09 -53.71
CA GLY A 5 35.23 -61.48 -55.02
C GLY A 5 33.93 -60.76 -55.40
N LYS A 6 34.08 -59.59 -56.02
CA LYS A 6 33.11 -58.90 -56.90
C LYS A 6 31.80 -58.38 -56.28
N LEU A 7 31.88 -57.16 -55.75
CA LEU A 7 30.80 -56.17 -55.90
C LEU A 7 31.22 -55.17 -56.99
N ARG A 8 30.65 -55.32 -58.19
CA ARG A 8 30.76 -54.31 -59.25
C ARG A 8 30.03 -53.05 -58.77
N ARG A 9 30.74 -51.93 -58.70
CA ARG A 9 30.18 -50.60 -58.44
C ARG A 9 29.10 -50.29 -59.48
N MET A 10 27.86 -50.17 -59.04
CA MET A 10 26.85 -49.37 -59.74
C MET A 10 26.77 -48.01 -59.06
N ASN A 11 27.80 -47.19 -59.25
CA ASN A 11 27.61 -45.74 -59.13
C ASN A 11 26.95 -45.29 -60.44
N ALA A 12 25.63 -45.53 -60.55
CA ALA A 12 24.82 -44.69 -61.40
C ALA A 12 24.76 -43.34 -60.69
N GLY A 13 25.61 -42.41 -61.11
CA GLY A 13 25.57 -41.04 -60.61
C GLY A 13 24.14 -40.54 -60.76
N ILE A 14 23.57 -40.04 -59.66
CA ILE A 14 22.32 -39.28 -59.71
C ILE A 14 22.57 -38.17 -60.75
N PRO A 15 21.77 -38.08 -61.82
CA PRO A 15 21.97 -37.06 -62.85
C PRO A 15 22.05 -35.69 -62.19
N GLN A 16 23.04 -34.87 -62.55
CA GLN A 16 23.16 -33.51 -62.02
C GLN A 16 21.85 -32.72 -62.22
N SER A 17 21.13 -32.99 -63.31
CA SER A 17 19.79 -32.46 -63.59
C SER A 17 18.71 -32.82 -62.55
N PHE A 18 18.86 -33.93 -61.83
CA PHE A 18 17.98 -34.33 -60.74
C PHE A 18 18.30 -33.59 -59.44
N LEU A 19 19.58 -33.24 -59.20
CA LEU A 19 20.01 -32.36 -58.11
C LEU A 19 19.70 -30.89 -58.40
N ASP A 20 19.80 -30.47 -59.66
CA ASP A 20 19.50 -29.10 -60.11
C ASP A 20 17.98 -28.82 -60.08
N SER A 21 17.13 -29.84 -60.15
CA SER A 21 15.66 -29.69 -60.03
C SER A 21 15.17 -29.30 -58.63
N PHE A 22 16.04 -29.39 -57.62
CA PHE A 22 15.73 -28.92 -56.25
C PHE A 22 16.34 -27.55 -55.93
N ASN A 23 17.16 -27.00 -56.82
CA ASN A 23 17.87 -25.74 -56.61
C ASN A 23 17.11 -24.51 -57.12
N ASP A 24 16.04 -24.73 -57.89
CA ASP A 24 15.10 -23.68 -58.27
C ASP A 24 13.86 -23.83 -57.38
N GLY A 25 13.90 -23.18 -56.22
CA GLY A 25 12.74 -23.12 -55.34
C GLY A 25 11.54 -22.68 -56.16
N CYS A 26 10.51 -23.53 -56.25
CA CYS A 26 9.28 -23.20 -56.98
C CYS A 26 8.84 -21.78 -56.62
N ASP A 27 8.48 -20.95 -57.59
CA ASP A 27 8.14 -19.53 -57.39
C ASP A 27 7.17 -19.31 -56.22
N LYS A 28 6.28 -20.28 -55.98
CA LYS A 28 5.38 -20.27 -54.81
C LYS A 28 6.15 -20.29 -53.48
N CYS A 29 7.18 -21.10 -53.34
CA CYS A 29 8.04 -21.18 -52.15
C CYS A 29 8.82 -19.88 -51.93
N ASN A 30 9.39 -19.30 -52.99
CA ASN A 30 10.12 -18.03 -52.90
C ASN A 30 9.20 -16.88 -52.50
N ASN A 31 7.98 -16.83 -53.06
CA ASN A 31 6.96 -15.86 -52.69
C ASN A 31 6.50 -16.03 -51.24
N LEU A 32 6.35 -17.28 -50.78
CA LEU A 32 5.97 -17.58 -49.39
C LEU A 32 7.09 -17.15 -48.43
N GLN A 33 8.35 -17.46 -48.75
CA GLN A 33 9.51 -17.06 -47.96
C GLN A 33 9.61 -15.54 -47.85
N LYS A 34 9.45 -14.83 -48.96
CA LYS A 34 9.42 -13.36 -48.96
C LYS A 34 8.30 -12.80 -48.09
N LEU A 35 7.08 -13.35 -48.20
CA LEU A 35 5.96 -12.93 -47.37
C LEU A 35 6.22 -13.14 -45.88
N PHE A 36 6.83 -14.26 -45.49
CA PHE A 36 7.21 -14.52 -44.10
C PHE A 36 8.27 -13.54 -43.60
N VAL A 37 9.29 -13.27 -44.41
CA VAL A 37 10.33 -12.29 -44.07
C VAL A 37 9.72 -10.91 -43.87
N ASP A 38 8.89 -10.45 -44.81
CA ASP A 38 8.22 -9.14 -44.74
C ASP A 38 7.35 -9.04 -43.47
N LYS A 39 6.60 -10.10 -43.14
CA LYS A 39 5.77 -10.15 -41.92
C LYS A 39 6.57 -10.19 -40.63
N ILE A 40 7.70 -10.88 -40.61
CA ILE A 40 8.63 -10.89 -39.45
C ILE A 40 9.21 -9.50 -39.24
N THR A 41 9.60 -8.81 -40.31
CA THR A 41 10.10 -7.43 -40.24
C THR A 41 9.03 -6.47 -39.72
N GLU A 42 7.81 -6.54 -40.26
CA GLU A 42 6.69 -5.71 -39.80
C GLU A 42 6.38 -5.91 -38.30
N LEU A 43 6.40 -7.17 -37.84
CA LEU A 43 6.24 -7.49 -36.42
C LEU A 43 7.39 -6.92 -35.56
N GLY A 44 8.63 -6.99 -36.05
CA GLY A 44 9.80 -6.42 -35.38
C GLY A 44 9.66 -4.91 -35.16
N GLU A 45 9.26 -4.17 -36.20
CA GLU A 45 9.05 -2.72 -36.10
C GLU A 45 7.91 -2.35 -35.15
N LEU A 46 6.83 -3.13 -35.12
CA LEU A 46 5.72 -2.92 -34.18
C LEU A 46 6.15 -3.14 -32.73
N ILE A 47 6.96 -4.17 -32.47
CA ILE A 47 7.52 -4.46 -31.15
C ILE A 47 8.41 -3.31 -30.69
N GLU A 48 9.28 -2.78 -31.56
CA GLU A 48 10.13 -1.64 -31.21
C GLU A 48 9.32 -0.38 -30.89
N LYS A 49 8.29 -0.08 -31.69
CA LYS A 49 7.38 1.05 -31.44
C LYS A 49 6.66 0.89 -30.09
N GLN A 50 6.15 -0.30 -29.79
CA GLN A 50 5.49 -0.59 -28.51
C GLN A 50 6.46 -0.47 -27.34
N ASN A 51 7.66 -1.03 -27.45
CA ASN A 51 8.68 -0.94 -26.40
C ASN A 51 9.04 0.51 -26.08
N LYS A 52 9.17 1.37 -27.10
CA LYS A 52 9.43 2.79 -26.90
C LYS A 52 8.31 3.49 -26.14
N VAL A 53 7.05 3.19 -26.47
CA VAL A 53 5.88 3.75 -25.76
C VAL A 53 5.83 3.26 -24.31
N ILE A 54 6.04 1.96 -24.08
CA ILE A 54 6.04 1.36 -22.75
C ILE A 54 7.11 2.00 -21.86
N ILE A 55 8.34 2.15 -22.37
CA ILE A 55 9.44 2.77 -21.62
C ILE A 55 9.11 4.20 -21.20
N ASN A 56 8.52 5.00 -22.11
CA ASN A 56 8.12 6.37 -21.79
C ASN A 56 7.07 6.41 -20.67
N ILE A 57 6.03 5.58 -20.77
CA ILE A 57 4.98 5.49 -19.74
C ILE A 57 5.57 5.04 -18.39
N LEU A 58 6.47 4.06 -18.41
CA LEU A 58 7.13 3.59 -17.18
C LEU A 58 7.99 4.69 -16.54
N ALA A 59 8.68 5.51 -17.34
CA ALA A 59 9.45 6.64 -16.83
C ALA A 59 8.56 7.69 -16.17
N GLU A 60 7.42 8.04 -16.79
CA GLU A 60 6.44 8.96 -16.22
C GLU A 60 5.85 8.42 -14.90
N HIS A 61 5.48 7.14 -14.87
CA HIS A 61 4.96 6.50 -13.66
C HIS A 61 5.99 6.47 -12.53
N ALA A 62 7.27 6.24 -12.82
CA ALA A 62 8.32 6.25 -11.81
C ALA A 62 8.46 7.62 -11.12
N VAL A 63 8.40 8.71 -11.90
CA VAL A 63 8.44 10.07 -11.37
C VAL A 63 7.21 10.38 -10.51
N LEU A 64 6.02 10.00 -10.98
CA LEU A 64 4.77 10.19 -10.22
C LEU A 64 4.80 9.46 -8.87
N LEU A 65 5.28 8.22 -8.85
CA LEU A 65 5.41 7.43 -7.61
C LEU A 65 6.41 8.06 -6.63
N GLN A 66 7.55 8.56 -7.11
CA GLN A 66 8.49 9.30 -6.26
C GLN A 66 7.85 10.54 -5.64
N ASN A 67 7.16 11.34 -6.45
CA ASN A 67 6.51 12.57 -5.99
C ASN A 67 5.43 12.28 -4.93
N LEU A 68 4.60 11.25 -5.15
CA LEU A 68 3.59 10.82 -4.18
C LEU A 68 4.23 10.37 -2.86
N THR A 69 5.28 9.54 -2.94
CA THR A 69 6.00 9.05 -1.76
C THR A 69 6.61 10.20 -0.94
N GLN A 70 7.17 11.21 -1.61
CA GLN A 70 7.76 12.36 -0.94
C GLN A 70 6.69 13.25 -0.30
N LYS A 71 5.54 13.43 -0.97
CA LYS A 71 4.40 14.18 -0.42
C LYS A 71 3.82 13.49 0.81
N GLU A 72 3.64 12.18 0.78
CA GLU A 72 3.15 11.41 1.93
C GLU A 72 4.10 11.50 3.13
N LYS A 73 5.42 11.40 2.89
CA LYS A 73 6.43 11.59 3.95
C LYS A 73 6.40 13.01 4.55
N GLY A 74 6.24 14.03 3.71
CA GLY A 74 6.14 15.42 4.15
C GLY A 74 4.87 15.69 4.98
N THR A 75 3.73 15.13 4.59
CA THR A 75 2.49 15.24 5.37
C THR A 75 2.55 14.45 6.66
N ASN A 76 3.16 13.27 6.68
CA ASN A 76 3.26 12.45 7.89
C ASN A 76 4.17 13.10 8.93
N GLY A 77 5.32 13.68 8.52
CA GLY A 77 6.20 14.40 9.44
C GLY A 77 5.53 15.59 10.11
N ALA A 78 4.77 16.39 9.34
CA ALA A 78 4.02 17.52 9.89
C ALA A 78 2.86 17.09 10.81
N ILE A 79 2.27 15.91 10.61
CA ILE A 79 1.23 15.37 11.49
C ILE A 79 1.86 14.85 12.80
N ASP A 80 3.01 14.20 12.73
CA ASP A 80 3.71 13.66 13.90
C ASP A 80 4.20 14.75 14.86
N ASP A 81 4.79 15.83 14.34
CA ASP A 81 5.21 16.99 15.16
C ASP A 81 4.01 17.65 15.87
N ASN A 82 2.83 17.62 15.25
CA ASN A 82 1.60 18.13 15.84
C ASN A 82 1.08 17.24 16.98
N ILE A 83 1.23 15.91 16.87
CA ILE A 83 0.78 14.97 17.91
C ILE A 83 1.52 15.22 19.23
N ASP A 84 2.83 15.44 19.18
CA ASP A 84 3.62 15.72 20.39
C ASP A 84 3.26 17.07 21.03
N CYS A 85 2.90 18.07 20.22
CA CYS A 85 2.35 19.33 20.70
C CYS A 85 1.01 19.12 21.43
N TYR A 86 0.09 18.32 20.86
CA TYR A 86 -1.18 17.99 21.51
C TYR A 86 -0.98 17.20 22.81
N ILE A 87 -0.07 16.22 22.83
CA ILE A 87 0.27 15.48 24.05
C ILE A 87 0.75 16.45 25.14
N SER A 88 1.67 17.34 24.79
CA SER A 88 2.22 18.33 25.73
C SER A 88 1.15 19.31 26.23
N ALA A 89 0.26 19.78 25.37
CA ALA A 89 -0.85 20.65 25.75
C ALA A 89 -1.84 19.95 26.71
N VAL A 90 -2.21 18.70 26.43
CA VAL A 90 -3.08 17.91 27.32
C VAL A 90 -2.39 17.68 28.67
N GLN A 91 -1.08 17.40 28.68
CA GLN A 91 -0.32 17.26 29.92
C GLN A 91 -0.34 18.55 30.75
N TYR A 92 -0.14 19.68 30.09
CA TYR A 92 -0.21 20.99 30.72
C TYR A 92 -1.59 21.27 31.31
N LEU A 93 -2.67 20.91 30.61
CA LEU A 93 -4.04 21.11 31.10
C LEU A 93 -4.38 20.21 32.30
N LEU A 94 -3.87 18.97 32.32
CA LEU A 94 -4.16 18.00 33.38
C LEU A 94 -3.28 18.20 34.62
N GLN A 95 -2.11 18.83 34.50
CA GLN A 95 -1.19 19.13 35.62
C GLN A 95 -0.85 17.91 36.52
N GLY A 96 -0.94 16.69 35.98
CA GLY A 96 -0.78 15.45 36.74
C GLY A 96 -2.03 14.99 37.51
N GLU A 97 -3.04 15.83 37.68
CA GLU A 97 -4.29 15.50 38.37
C GLU A 97 -5.44 15.17 37.40
N VAL A 98 -5.36 14.03 36.73
CA VAL A 98 -6.32 13.62 35.70
C VAL A 98 -7.78 13.66 36.16
N VAL A 99 -8.05 13.24 37.39
CA VAL A 99 -9.41 13.08 37.92
C VAL A 99 -10.07 14.42 38.23
N THR A 100 -9.31 15.41 38.69
CA THR A 100 -9.82 16.73 39.07
C THR A 100 -9.99 17.61 37.84
N ASP A 101 -9.02 17.55 36.93
CA ASP A 101 -8.87 18.46 35.79
C ASP A 101 -9.35 17.91 34.45
N PHE A 102 -9.95 16.72 34.44
CA PHE A 102 -10.45 16.09 33.21
C PHE A 102 -11.37 16.98 32.38
N GLU A 103 -12.18 17.80 33.04
CA GLU A 103 -13.14 18.73 32.40
C GLU A 103 -12.45 19.91 31.68
N LYS A 104 -11.15 20.14 31.91
CA LYS A 104 -10.33 21.11 31.14
C LYS A 104 -9.98 20.58 29.75
N VAL A 105 -10.00 19.25 29.57
CA VAL A 105 -9.63 18.59 28.30
C VAL A 105 -10.87 18.07 27.57
N LEU A 106 -11.83 17.48 28.29
CA LEU A 106 -13.06 16.93 27.72
C LEU A 106 -14.28 17.62 28.33
N ALA A 107 -15.16 18.13 27.47
CA ALA A 107 -16.38 18.77 27.93
C ALA A 107 -17.26 17.81 28.74
N ARG A 108 -17.90 18.32 29.80
CA ARG A 108 -18.78 17.53 30.67
C ARG A 108 -19.83 16.72 29.91
N LYS A 109 -20.50 17.34 28.93
CA LYS A 109 -21.53 16.67 28.09
C LYS A 109 -20.96 15.43 27.40
N PHE A 110 -19.76 15.56 26.85
CA PHE A 110 -19.03 14.42 26.26
C PHE A 110 -18.74 13.35 27.32
N CYS A 111 -18.27 13.75 28.50
CA CYS A 111 -18.03 12.79 29.58
C CYS A 111 -19.28 12.02 30.02
N LEU A 112 -20.48 12.58 29.88
CA LEU A 112 -21.74 11.90 30.22
C LEU A 112 -22.13 10.84 29.17
N GLU A 113 -22.01 11.18 27.88
CA GLU A 113 -22.43 10.35 26.74
C GLU A 113 -21.47 9.19 26.42
N TYR A 114 -20.21 9.32 26.84
CA TYR A 114 -19.15 8.37 26.49
C TYR A 114 -18.59 7.63 27.71
N ASN A 115 -17.98 6.47 27.46
CA ASN A 115 -17.04 5.82 28.38
C ASN A 115 -15.96 5.10 27.57
N ILE A 116 -14.95 4.50 28.22
CA ILE A 116 -13.80 3.92 27.51
C ILE A 116 -14.16 2.79 26.53
N TYR A 117 -15.19 1.97 26.83
CA TYR A 117 -15.49 0.76 26.06
C TYR A 117 -16.88 0.75 25.41
N GLY A 118 -17.66 1.82 25.54
CA GLY A 118 -19.06 1.87 25.09
C GLY A 118 -20.01 0.99 25.89
N ILE A 119 -19.78 0.79 27.19
CA ILE A 119 -20.63 -0.09 28.02
C ILE A 119 -21.97 0.60 28.35
N GLY A 120 -23.07 -0.14 28.20
CA GLY A 120 -24.45 0.31 28.45
C GLY A 120 -24.96 1.21 27.32
N ASN A 121 -25.70 2.28 27.66
CA ASN A 121 -26.20 3.27 26.69
C ASN A 121 -25.15 4.34 26.34
N ASN A 122 -23.88 4.15 26.72
CA ASN A 122 -22.81 5.11 26.42
C ASN A 122 -22.06 4.69 25.17
N LYS A 123 -21.59 5.67 24.40
CA LYS A 123 -20.71 5.45 23.25
C LYS A 123 -19.27 5.18 23.68
N SER A 124 -18.50 4.54 22.81
CA SER A 124 -17.09 4.19 23.06
C SER A 124 -16.18 5.39 22.76
N PHE A 125 -15.37 5.78 23.74
CA PHE A 125 -14.34 6.81 23.54
C PHE A 125 -13.18 6.30 22.69
N LYS A 126 -12.95 4.98 22.66
CA LYS A 126 -11.92 4.36 21.81
C LYS A 126 -12.20 4.52 20.32
N ASP A 127 -13.44 4.82 19.94
CA ASP A 127 -13.82 5.08 18.55
C ASP A 127 -13.15 6.37 18.03
N TYR A 128 -12.79 7.29 18.93
CA TYR A 128 -11.93 8.45 18.63
C TYR A 128 -10.46 8.09 18.82
N SER A 129 -9.96 7.15 18.01
CA SER A 129 -8.65 6.52 18.17
C SER A 129 -7.49 7.50 18.38
N MET A 130 -7.46 8.61 17.64
CA MET A 130 -6.41 9.62 17.74
C MET A 130 -6.47 10.39 19.07
N VAL A 131 -7.65 10.89 19.44
CA VAL A 131 -7.86 11.62 20.71
C VAL A 131 -7.60 10.71 21.90
N TYR A 132 -8.05 9.46 21.82
CA TYR A 132 -7.77 8.43 22.81
C TYR A 132 -6.27 8.17 22.96
N THR A 133 -5.55 8.06 21.84
CA THR A 133 -4.09 7.83 21.84
C THR A 133 -3.34 9.02 22.44
N ILE A 134 -3.66 10.25 22.04
CA ILE A 134 -3.06 11.47 22.60
C ILE A 134 -3.30 11.52 24.11
N LEU A 135 -4.55 11.36 24.56
CA LEU A 135 -4.91 11.45 25.97
C LEU A 135 -4.25 10.33 26.80
N LYS A 136 -4.22 9.10 26.26
CA LYS A 136 -3.55 7.96 26.90
C LYS A 136 -2.04 8.16 27.01
N LYS A 137 -1.38 8.69 25.96
CA LYS A 137 0.05 9.02 25.99
C LYS A 137 0.34 10.15 26.97
N ALA A 138 -0.49 11.20 26.98
CA ALA A 138 -0.36 12.33 27.90
C ALA A 138 -0.42 11.89 29.35
N ILE A 139 -1.43 11.09 29.71
CA ILE A 139 -1.59 10.57 31.06
C ILE A 139 -0.53 9.51 31.39
N GLY A 140 -0.11 8.70 30.41
CA GLY A 140 0.89 7.64 30.59
C GLY A 140 2.27 8.13 31.03
N LYS A 141 2.60 9.41 30.83
CA LYS A 141 3.84 9.97 31.38
C LYS A 141 3.79 10.22 32.89
N THR A 142 2.60 10.35 33.49
CA THR A 142 2.43 10.65 34.92
C THR A 142 1.78 9.52 35.71
N ALA A 143 1.03 8.63 35.06
CA ALA A 143 0.31 7.54 35.72
C ALA A 143 0.75 6.16 35.23
N VAL A 144 0.94 5.23 36.18
CA VAL A 144 1.29 3.82 35.92
C VAL A 144 0.25 3.13 35.04
N ASN A 145 -1.02 3.46 35.21
CA ASN A 145 -2.11 2.93 34.39
C ASN A 145 -3.02 4.07 33.91
N ALA A 146 -2.65 4.66 32.78
CA ALA A 146 -3.39 5.75 32.17
C ALA A 146 -4.85 5.43 31.88
N GLU A 147 -5.14 4.21 31.42
CA GLU A 147 -6.50 3.79 31.09
C GLU A 147 -7.39 3.64 32.33
N ALA A 148 -6.81 3.23 33.46
CA ALA A 148 -7.51 3.21 34.75
C ALA A 148 -7.76 4.61 35.31
N GLU A 149 -6.81 5.54 35.15
CA GLU A 149 -7.01 6.95 35.52
C GLU A 149 -8.10 7.61 34.68
N MET A 150 -8.09 7.41 33.36
CA MET A 150 -9.14 7.91 32.48
C MET A 150 -10.52 7.38 32.90
N ARG A 151 -10.63 6.07 33.19
CA ARG A 151 -11.89 5.48 33.69
C ARG A 151 -12.38 6.15 34.97
N ARG A 152 -11.49 6.36 35.95
CA ARG A 152 -11.83 7.04 37.20
C ARG A 152 -12.28 8.48 36.95
N ALA A 153 -11.59 9.20 36.07
CA ALA A 153 -11.93 10.57 35.71
C ALA A 153 -13.35 10.67 35.11
N PHE A 154 -13.68 9.82 34.13
CA PHE A 154 -15.06 9.74 33.58
C PHE A 154 -16.10 9.47 34.68
N GLN A 155 -15.83 8.55 35.60
CA GLN A 155 -16.75 8.23 36.71
C GLN A 155 -16.96 9.42 37.65
N VAL A 156 -15.88 10.13 38.00
CA VAL A 156 -15.94 11.28 38.89
C VAL A 156 -16.70 12.44 38.26
N VAL A 157 -16.48 12.74 36.97
CA VAL A 157 -17.24 13.78 36.25
C VAL A 157 -18.74 13.46 36.24
N LYS A 158 -19.11 12.20 35.92
CA LYS A 158 -20.52 11.74 35.99
C LYS A 158 -21.09 11.92 37.40
N LYS A 159 -20.38 11.47 38.42
CA LYS A 159 -20.80 11.56 39.84
C LYS A 159 -20.99 13.01 40.29
N ARG A 160 -20.08 13.92 39.92
CA ARG A 160 -20.18 15.35 40.20
C ARG A 160 -21.43 15.95 39.54
N HIS A 161 -21.65 15.64 38.27
CA HIS A 161 -22.82 16.13 37.53
C HIS A 161 -24.14 15.67 38.17
N PHE A 162 -24.29 14.37 38.46
CA PHE A 162 -25.52 13.86 39.06
C PHE A 162 -25.79 14.45 40.45
N ARG A 163 -24.75 14.64 41.27
CA ARG A 163 -24.89 15.34 42.56
C ARG A 163 -25.44 16.75 42.40
N GLN A 164 -24.89 17.52 41.45
CA GLN A 164 -25.36 18.88 41.17
C GLN A 164 -26.82 18.89 40.72
N VAL A 165 -27.20 18.02 39.78
CA VAL A 165 -28.58 17.97 39.26
C VAL A 165 -29.57 17.48 40.33
N SER A 166 -29.17 16.54 41.20
CA SER A 166 -30.04 16.10 42.30
C SER A 166 -30.22 17.14 43.38
N SER A 167 -29.17 17.93 43.69
CA SER A 167 -29.25 18.97 44.72
C SER A 167 -30.07 20.19 44.30
N ILE A 168 -30.24 20.43 43.00
CA ILE A 168 -31.08 21.52 42.47
C ILE A 168 -32.58 21.18 42.53
N LYS A 169 -32.94 19.90 42.70
CA LYS A 169 -34.32 19.41 42.70
C LYS A 169 -34.96 19.34 44.10
N ASN A 170 -34.25 19.76 45.15
CA ASN A 170 -34.74 19.89 46.52
C ASN A 170 -34.75 21.36 46.92
#